data_AF-A0A918KTM0-F1
#
_entry.id   AF-A0A918KTM0-F1
#
_cell.length_a   1.000
_cell.length_b   1.000
_cell.length_c   1.000
_cell.angle_alpha   90.00
_cell.angle_beta   90.00
_cell.angle_gamma   90.00
#
_symmetry.space_group_name_H-M   'P 1'
#
loop_
_entity.id
_entity.type
_entity.pdbx_description
1 polymer ?
#
loop_
_entity_poly.entity_id
_entity_poly.type
_entity_poly.pdbx_seq_one_letter_code
_entity_poly.pdbx_strand_id
1 'polypeptide(L)' 'MIGTDRTAELDGLLPPDAARADYERIVVISRDTLLRAKKDIPDE' A
#
# COMPACT_ATOMS: atom_id res chain seq x y z
N MET A 1 4.14 11.32 5.65
CA MET A 1 3.10 10.68 4.82
C MET A 1 2.96 9.24 5.28
N ILE A 2 1.78 8.83 5.74
CA ILE A 2 1.52 7.50 6.36
C ILE A 2 1.12 6.45 5.31
N GLY A 3 0.72 6.92 4.12
CA GLY A 3 0.36 6.16 2.92
C GLY A 3 -0.55 7.03 2.06
N THR A 4 -0.62 6.77 0.75
CA THR A 4 -1.51 7.53 -0.15
C THR A 4 -2.42 6.57 -0.90
N ASP A 5 -3.73 6.77 -0.74
CA ASP A 5 -4.72 6.04 -1.53
C ASP A 5 -4.55 6.40 -3.00
N ARG A 6 -4.37 5.37 -3.82
CA ARG A 6 -4.21 5.42 -5.27
C ARG A 6 -5.14 4.44 -5.98
N THR A 7 -6.21 4.01 -5.32
CA THR A 7 -7.16 3.02 -5.86
C THR A 7 -7.71 3.46 -7.20
N ALA A 8 -8.20 4.70 -7.32
CA ALA A 8 -8.77 5.21 -8.58
C ALA A 8 -7.77 5.25 -9.76
N GLU A 9 -6.47 5.34 -9.48
CA GLU A 9 -5.41 5.40 -10.50
C GLU A 9 -4.92 4.00 -10.90
N LEU A 10 -4.81 3.10 -9.94
CA LEU A 10 -4.11 1.81 -10.12
C LEU A 10 -5.03 0.62 -10.33
N ASP A 11 -6.31 0.71 -9.97
CA ASP A 11 -7.27 -0.40 -10.07
C ASP A 11 -7.39 -0.91 -11.52
N GLY A 12 -7.45 0.00 -12.50
CA GLY A 12 -7.47 -0.34 -13.93
C GLY A 12 -6.11 -0.75 -14.51
N LEU A 13 -5.04 -0.72 -13.72
CA LEU A 13 -3.67 -1.08 -14.12
C LEU A 13 -3.19 -2.38 -13.45
N LEU A 14 -4.06 -3.05 -12.69
CA LEU A 14 -3.73 -4.32 -12.08
C LEU A 14 -3.38 -5.36 -13.15
N PRO A 15 -2.37 -6.21 -12.91
CA PRO A 15 -2.06 -7.31 -13.81
C PRO A 15 -3.23 -8.30 -13.87
N PRO A 16 -3.31 -9.15 -14.90
CA PRO A 16 -4.46 -10.03 -15.12
C PRO A 16 -4.77 -11.03 -13.99
N ASP A 17 -3.77 -11.33 -13.15
CA ASP A 17 -3.86 -12.24 -12.01
C ASP A 17 -4.09 -11.53 -10.67
N ALA A 18 -4.25 -10.20 -10.69
CA ALA A 18 -4.55 -9.40 -9.51
C ALA A 18 -5.92 -8.75 -9.64
N ALA A 19 -6.67 -8.78 -8.54
CA ALA A 19 -7.92 -8.06 -8.39
C ALA A 19 -8.01 -7.53 -6.97
N ARG A 20 -8.85 -6.51 -6.80
CA ARG A 20 -9.13 -5.86 -5.53
C ARG A 20 -10.64 -5.96 -5.30
N ALA A 21 -11.07 -6.39 -4.12
CA ALA A 21 -12.49 -6.43 -3.78
C ALA A 21 -13.02 -5.01 -3.51
N ASP A 22 -14.34 -4.80 -3.62
CA ASP A 22 -14.98 -3.48 -3.48
C ASP A 22 -14.71 -2.76 -2.14
N TYR A 23 -14.28 -3.49 -1.10
CA TYR A 23 -13.96 -2.95 0.22
C TYR A 23 -12.46 -2.78 0.49
N GLU A 24 -11.59 -3.24 -0.40
CA GLU A 24 -10.12 -3.16 -0.23
C GLU A 24 -9.59 -1.80 -0.74
N ARG A 25 -8.31 -1.46 -0.62
CA ARG A 25 -7.76 -0.21 -1.22
C ARG A 25 -6.34 -0.43 -1.70
N ILE A 26 -5.96 0.25 -2.78
CA ILE A 26 -4.58 0.26 -3.25
C ILE A 26 -3.89 1.49 -2.65
N VAL A 27 -2.95 1.25 -1.73
CA VAL A 27 -2.22 2.30 -1.02
C VAL A 27 -0.74 2.24 -1.40
N VAL A 28 -0.20 3.38 -1.85
CA VAL A 28 1.22 3.52 -2.15
C VAL A 28 1.94 4.11 -0.95
N ILE A 29 3.02 3.45 -0.53
CA ILE A 29 3.90 3.89 0.55
C ILE A 29 5.34 3.93 0.05
N SER A 30 6.07 4.97 0.47
CA SER A 30 7.49 5.05 0.16
C SER A 30 8.31 4.04 0.99
N ARG A 31 9.37 3.50 0.40
CA ARG A 31 10.28 2.60 1.11
C ARG A 31 10.86 3.22 2.39
N ASP A 32 11.21 4.50 2.36
CA ASP A 32 11.76 5.22 3.51
C ASP A 32 10.76 5.24 4.69
N THR A 33 9.47 5.41 4.40
CA THR A 33 8.41 5.31 5.41
C THR A 33 8.42 3.93 6.10
N LEU A 34 8.48 2.83 5.34
CA LEU A 34 8.51 1.48 5.91
C LEU A 34 9.76 1.23 6.75
N LEU A 35 10.92 1.71 6.31
CA LEU A 35 12.18 1.55 7.03
C LEU A 35 12.19 2.33 8.35
N ARG A 36 11.59 3.51 8.39
CA ARG A 36 11.42 4.28 9.64
C ARG A 36 10.43 3.59 10.57
N ALA A 37 9.28 3.18 10.04
CA ALA A 37 8.24 2.49 10.80
C ALA A 37 8.74 1.20 11.45
N LYS A 38 9.63 0.45 10.78
CA LYS A 38 10.24 -0.75 11.36
C LYS A 38 10.90 -0.50 12.71
N LYS A 39 11.48 0.69 12.95
CA LYS A 39 12.13 1.01 14.23
C LYS A 39 11.15 1.19 15.38
N ASP A 40 9.89 1.48 15.07
CA ASP A 40 8.83 1.72 16.05
C ASP A 40 8.04 0.44 16.38
N ILE A 41 8.28 -0.66 15.65
CA ILE A 41 7.66 -1.96 15.87
C ILE A 41 8.58 -2.79 16.78
N PRO A 42 8.11 -3.32 17.92
CA PRO A 42 8.90 -4.23 18.74
C PRO A 42 9.26 -5.49 17.94
N ASP A 43 10.53 -5.88 17.98
CA ASP A 43 10.94 -7.22 17.58
C ASP A 43 10.49 -8.16 18.72
N GLU A 44 9.45 -8.96 18.48
CA GLU A 44 9.02 -10.02 19.42
C GLU A 44 10.15 -11.00 19.76
#